data_AF-A0A848HFA6-F1
#
_entry.id   AF-A0A848HFA6-F1
#
_cell.length_a   1.000
_cell.length_b   1.000
_cell.length_c   1.000
_cell.angle_alpha   90.00
_cell.angle_beta   90.00
_cell.angle_gamma   90.00
#
_symmetry.space_group_name_H-M   'P 1'
#
loop_
_entity.id
_entity.type
_entity.pdbx_description
1 polymer ?
#
loop_
_entity_poly.entity_id
_entity_poly.type
_entity_poly.pdbx_seq_one_letter_code
_entity_poly.pdbx_strand_id
1 'polypeptide(L)'
;MALKLFRTTGYSTLLLPGEARQAMHPARMVAVASLWIGLACNAGLWRLATTGESLLAALSTAALLAGGSGMILSLLGWRRTIRLAITVLVFGAAILACGLWVQDLPAEALWQQRPRNLLPPWPNFMRWQVPTLMLVLAVVPVVWVWHVALRRLPGPAQLQSNILGAVVGALVFGLGLALLP
;
A
#
# COMPACT_ATOMS: atom_id res chain seq x y z
N MET A 1 -56.76 4.91 -35.64
CA MET A 1 -55.97 6.01 -35.04
C MET A 1 -56.18 5.98 -33.54
N ALA A 2 -55.17 5.59 -32.77
CA ALA A 2 -55.20 5.64 -31.31
C ALA A 2 -53.86 6.21 -30.83
N LEU A 3 -53.96 7.13 -29.88
CA LEU A 3 -52.96 8.13 -29.52
C LEU A 3 -51.70 7.51 -28.89
N LYS A 4 -50.54 7.85 -29.49
CA LYS A 4 -49.24 7.87 -28.81
C LYS A 4 -49.28 8.96 -27.73
N LEU A 5 -49.19 8.60 -26.45
CA LEU A 5 -48.45 9.42 -25.48
C LEU A 5 -48.23 8.68 -24.15
N PHE A 6 -47.23 7.80 -24.10
CA PHE A 6 -46.52 7.57 -22.84
C PHE A 6 -45.14 8.18 -23.00
N ARG A 7 -45.02 9.46 -22.60
CA ARG A 7 -43.73 10.02 -22.20
C ARG A 7 -43.29 9.20 -20.99
N THR A 8 -42.40 8.23 -21.23
CA THR A 8 -41.58 7.65 -20.17
C THR A 8 -40.77 8.80 -19.59
N THR A 9 -41.25 9.35 -18.48
CA THR A 9 -40.50 10.31 -17.68
C THR A 9 -39.22 9.60 -17.25
N GLY A 10 -38.08 10.13 -17.69
CA GLY A 10 -36.74 9.60 -17.43
C GLY A 10 -36.31 9.80 -15.98
N TYR A 11 -37.07 9.25 -15.03
CA TYR A 11 -36.72 9.19 -13.61
C TYR A 11 -36.12 7.82 -13.22
N SER A 12 -35.54 7.09 -14.17
CA SER A 12 -34.82 5.84 -13.86
C SER A 12 -33.35 6.07 -13.49
N THR A 13 -32.80 7.29 -13.62
CA THR A 13 -31.35 7.56 -13.51
C THR A 13 -30.88 8.15 -12.19
N LEU A 14 -31.76 8.49 -11.24
CA LEU A 14 -31.35 8.94 -9.90
C LEU A 14 -31.06 7.79 -8.92
N LEU A 15 -31.48 6.56 -9.25
CA LEU A 15 -31.27 5.35 -8.43
C LEU A 15 -30.52 4.25 -9.20
N LEU A 16 -29.97 4.56 -10.38
CA LEU A 16 -29.11 3.64 -11.11
C LEU A 16 -27.78 3.51 -10.32
N PRO A 17 -27.34 2.29 -9.97
CA PRO A 17 -26.09 2.04 -9.25
C PRO A 17 -24.86 2.21 -10.17
N GLY A 18 -24.80 3.32 -10.91
CA GLY A 18 -23.69 3.69 -11.77
C GLY A 18 -22.45 4.08 -10.95
N GLU A 19 -22.63 4.79 -9.84
CA GLU A 19 -21.52 5.13 -8.93
C GLU A 19 -20.90 3.89 -8.26
N ALA A 20 -21.68 2.83 -8.05
CA ALA A 20 -21.17 1.58 -7.50
C ALA A 20 -20.26 0.81 -8.47
N ARG A 21 -20.33 1.10 -9.78
CA ARG A 21 -19.43 0.49 -10.79
C ARG A 21 -18.05 1.14 -10.84
N GLN A 22 -17.91 2.39 -10.40
CA GLN A 22 -16.62 3.10 -10.38
C GLN A 22 -15.85 2.92 -9.05
N ALA A 23 -16.48 2.38 -8.02
CA ALA A 23 -15.84 2.19 -6.72
C ALA A 23 -14.79 1.07 -6.75
N MET A 24 -13.60 1.35 -6.23
CA MET A 24 -12.48 0.41 -6.21
C MET A 24 -12.75 -0.73 -5.22
N HIS A 25 -12.44 -1.97 -5.63
CA HIS A 25 -12.55 -3.13 -4.75
C HIS A 25 -11.48 -3.05 -3.64
N PRO A 26 -11.80 -3.34 -2.35
CA PRO A 26 -10.85 -3.24 -1.25
C PRO A 26 -9.60 -4.10 -1.46
N ALA A 27 -9.74 -5.32 -1.98
CA ALA A 27 -8.60 -6.17 -2.32
C ALA A 27 -7.63 -5.54 -3.35
N ARG A 28 -8.14 -4.77 -4.32
CA ARG A 28 -7.27 -4.04 -5.27
C ARG A 28 -6.52 -2.92 -4.56
N MET A 29 -7.17 -2.24 -3.62
CA MET A 29 -6.52 -1.20 -2.82
C MET A 29 -5.39 -1.79 -1.97
N VAL A 30 -5.62 -2.96 -1.36
CA VAL A 30 -4.59 -3.71 -0.63
C VAL A 30 -3.41 -4.04 -1.55
N ALA A 31 -3.68 -4.60 -2.73
CA ALA A 31 -2.62 -4.96 -3.68
C ALA A 31 -1.80 -3.76 -4.17
N VAL A 32 -2.46 -2.63 -4.48
CA VAL A 32 -1.75 -1.40 -4.89
C VAL A 32 -0.91 -0.85 -3.74
N ALA A 33 -1.47 -0.78 -2.52
CA ALA A 33 -0.75 -0.28 -1.35
C ALA A 33 0.45 -1.17 -1.00
N SER A 34 0.30 -2.50 -1.05
CA SER A 34 1.38 -3.42 -0.73
C SER A 34 2.49 -3.39 -1.78
N LEU A 35 2.14 -3.28 -3.07
CA LEU A 35 3.12 -3.07 -4.14
C LEU A 35 3.85 -1.73 -3.98
N TRP A 36 3.13 -0.66 -3.62
CA TRP A 36 3.75 0.64 -3.36
C TRP A 36 4.76 0.55 -2.20
N ILE A 37 4.40 -0.12 -1.10
CA ILE A 37 5.30 -0.34 0.04
C ILE A 37 6.52 -1.18 -0.39
N GLY A 38 6.32 -2.29 -1.09
CA GLY A 38 7.39 -3.22 -1.44
C GLY A 38 8.30 -2.77 -2.58
N LEU A 39 7.84 -1.86 -3.45
CA LEU A 39 8.61 -1.35 -4.58
C LEU A 39 9.04 0.11 -4.37
N ALA A 40 8.10 1.03 -4.14
CA ALA A 40 8.42 2.46 -4.06
C ALA A 40 9.09 2.83 -2.73
N CYS A 41 8.56 2.35 -1.61
CA CYS A 41 9.15 2.64 -0.29
C CYS A 41 10.34 1.74 0.06
N ASN A 42 10.67 0.74 -0.75
CA ASN A 42 11.72 -0.22 -0.46
C ASN A 42 13.11 0.30 -0.87
N ALA A 43 13.72 1.10 0.02
CA ALA A 43 15.07 1.60 -0.19
C ALA A 43 16.13 0.49 -0.35
N GLY A 44 15.94 -0.67 0.31
CA GLY A 44 16.85 -1.81 0.20
C GLY A 44 16.89 -2.41 -1.20
N LEU A 45 15.71 -2.61 -1.83
CA LEU A 45 15.62 -3.03 -3.23
C LEU A 45 16.39 -2.09 -4.14
N TRP A 46 16.18 -0.79 -3.99
CA TRP A 46 16.79 0.19 -4.89
C TRP A 46 18.31 0.25 -4.71
N ARG A 47 18.81 0.13 -3.47
CA ARG A 47 20.26 0.01 -3.22
C ARG A 47 20.85 -1.20 -3.94
N LEU A 48 20.30 -2.39 -3.69
CA LEU A 48 20.77 -3.65 -4.30
C LEU A 48 20.66 -3.62 -5.83
N ALA A 49 19.61 -2.99 -6.36
CA ALA A 49 19.43 -2.83 -7.80
C ALA A 49 20.45 -1.86 -8.40
N THR A 50 20.78 -0.77 -7.70
CA THR A 50 21.76 0.23 -8.19
C THR A 50 23.21 -0.24 -8.07
N THR A 51 23.54 -1.04 -7.06
CA THR A 51 24.90 -1.61 -6.89
C THR A 51 25.14 -2.79 -7.83
N GLY A 52 24.09 -3.42 -8.36
CA GLY A 52 24.18 -4.55 -9.29
C GLY A 52 24.61 -5.85 -8.62
N GLU A 53 24.64 -5.93 -7.29
CA GLU A 53 25.15 -7.09 -6.56
C GLU A 53 24.29 -8.34 -6.78
N SER A 54 22.96 -8.23 -6.62
CA SER A 54 22.06 -9.34 -6.91
C SER A 54 20.61 -8.91 -7.12
N LEU A 55 20.12 -9.10 -8.34
CA LEU A 55 18.71 -8.88 -8.67
C LEU A 55 17.79 -9.77 -7.84
N LEU A 56 18.22 -11.00 -7.54
CA LEU A 56 17.45 -11.96 -6.75
C LEU A 56 17.25 -11.48 -5.32
N ALA A 57 18.27 -10.92 -4.66
CA ALA A 57 18.11 -10.34 -3.33
C ALA A 57 17.26 -9.05 -3.35
N ALA A 58 17.39 -8.23 -4.40
CA ALA A 58 16.53 -7.07 -4.57
C ALA A 58 15.05 -7.49 -4.68
N LEU A 59 14.74 -8.50 -5.50
CA LEU A 59 13.39 -9.04 -5.66
C LEU A 59 12.89 -9.75 -4.39
N SER A 60 13.75 -10.44 -3.64
CA SER A 60 13.35 -11.10 -2.39
C SER A 60 12.93 -10.08 -1.32
N THR A 61 13.65 -8.96 -1.19
CA THR A 61 13.23 -7.88 -0.27
C THR A 61 11.91 -7.24 -0.67
N ALA A 62 11.65 -7.05 -1.97
CA ALA A 62 10.35 -6.57 -2.44
C ALA A 62 9.23 -7.57 -2.17
N ALA A 63 9.46 -8.85 -2.40
CA ALA A 63 8.51 -9.91 -2.09
C ALA A 63 8.20 -9.96 -0.59
N LEU A 64 9.20 -9.80 0.29
CA LEU A 64 8.98 -9.69 1.72
C LEU A 64 8.11 -8.50 2.11
N LEU A 65 8.49 -7.29 1.69
CA LEU A 65 7.75 -6.10 2.10
C LEU A 65 6.35 -6.04 1.49
N ALA A 66 6.19 -6.40 0.21
CA ALA A 66 4.88 -6.46 -0.44
C ALA A 66 4.01 -7.59 0.12
N GLY A 67 4.58 -8.78 0.32
CA GLY A 67 3.86 -9.93 0.87
C GLY A 67 3.41 -9.69 2.31
N GLY A 68 4.32 -9.24 3.18
CA GLY A 68 4.05 -8.97 4.58
C GLY A 68 3.04 -7.84 4.78
N SER A 69 3.23 -6.71 4.10
CA SER A 69 2.27 -5.60 4.14
C SER A 69 0.91 -6.00 3.54
N GLY A 70 0.91 -6.74 2.42
CA GLY A 70 -0.31 -7.27 1.80
C GLY A 70 -1.09 -8.21 2.70
N MET A 71 -0.39 -9.07 3.46
CA MET A 71 -1.00 -9.96 4.45
C MET A 71 -1.66 -9.16 5.57
N ILE A 72 -0.94 -8.22 6.19
CA ILE A 72 -1.45 -7.37 7.28
C ILE A 72 -2.65 -6.55 6.79
N LEU A 73 -2.52 -5.90 5.65
CA LEU A 73 -3.58 -5.08 5.05
C LEU A 73 -4.81 -5.89 4.68
N SER A 74 -4.64 -7.14 4.23
CA SER A 74 -5.76 -8.03 3.94
C SER A 74 -6.52 -8.40 5.21
N LEU A 75 -5.83 -8.70 6.32
CA LEU A 75 -6.47 -8.96 7.61
C LEU A 75 -7.20 -7.72 8.16
N LEU A 76 -6.62 -6.54 7.96
CA LEU A 76 -7.18 -5.24 8.32
C LEU A 76 -8.07 -4.64 7.21
N GLY A 77 -8.47 -5.44 6.22
CA GLY A 77 -9.19 -5.05 5.01
C GLY A 77 -10.63 -4.59 5.21
N TRP A 78 -11.00 -4.13 6.41
CA TRP A 78 -12.34 -3.66 6.75
C TRP A 78 -12.56 -2.20 6.34
N ARG A 79 -13.83 -1.84 6.10
CA ARG A 79 -14.21 -0.51 5.58
C ARG A 79 -13.59 0.66 6.37
N ARG A 80 -13.57 0.58 7.71
CA ARG A 80 -13.08 1.65 8.58
C ARG A 80 -11.58 1.57 8.82
N THR A 81 -11.02 0.36 8.86
CA THR A 81 -9.63 0.12 9.24
C THR A 81 -8.68 0.22 8.05
N ILE A 82 -9.11 -0.10 6.82
CA ILE A 82 -8.19 -0.20 5.69
C ILE A 82 -7.47 1.11 5.39
N ARG A 83 -8.16 2.24 5.42
CA ARG A 83 -7.55 3.56 5.16
C ARG A 83 -6.51 3.89 6.22
N LEU A 84 -6.86 3.68 7.49
CA LEU A 84 -5.94 3.91 8.61
C LEU A 84 -4.74 2.95 8.54
N ALA A 85 -4.97 1.67 8.28
CA ALA A 85 -3.91 0.68 8.16
C ALA A 85 -2.93 1.02 7.02
N ILE A 86 -3.45 1.41 5.85
CA ILE A 86 -2.61 1.89 4.74
C ILE A 86 -1.84 3.14 5.14
N THR A 87 -2.47 4.12 5.79
CA THR A 87 -1.75 5.33 6.22
C THR A 87 -0.59 5.01 7.15
N VAL A 88 -0.82 4.17 8.17
CA VAL A 88 0.21 3.82 9.15
C VAL A 88 1.35 3.05 8.48
N LEU A 89 1.04 2.05 7.66
CA LEU A 89 2.07 1.25 7.00
C LEU A 89 2.85 2.04 5.96
N VAL A 90 2.20 2.88 5.15
CA VAL A 90 2.86 3.69 4.14
C VAL A 90 3.75 4.77 4.79
N PHE A 91 3.25 5.48 5.82
CA PHE A 91 4.07 6.44 6.56
C PHE A 91 5.25 5.76 7.24
N GLY A 92 5.03 4.62 7.92
CA GLY A 92 6.09 3.86 8.55
C GLY A 92 7.16 3.43 7.54
N ALA A 93 6.76 2.85 6.41
CA ALA A 93 7.68 2.44 5.35
C ALA A 93 8.45 3.63 4.77
N ALA A 94 7.80 4.77 4.54
CA ALA A 94 8.45 5.95 4.01
C ALA A 94 9.44 6.56 5.02
N ILE A 95 9.13 6.57 6.32
CA ILE A 95 10.07 7.03 7.37
C ILE A 95 11.32 6.16 7.37
N LEU A 96 11.17 4.84 7.30
CA LEU A 96 12.29 3.90 7.20
C LEU A 96 13.10 4.13 5.92
N ALA A 97 12.44 4.39 4.78
CA ALA A 97 13.09 4.71 3.53
C ALA A 97 13.93 6.00 3.63
N CYS A 98 13.40 7.05 4.27
CA CYS A 98 14.15 8.28 4.55
C CYS A 98 15.35 8.02 5.46
N GLY A 99 15.19 7.20 6.51
CA GLY A 99 16.29 6.82 7.39
C GLY A 99 17.42 6.16 6.59
N LEU A 100 17.09 5.16 5.79
CA LEU A 100 18.06 4.47 4.95
C LEU A 100 18.75 5.43 3.98
N TRP A 101 18.01 6.17 3.15
CA TRP A 101 18.58 7.02 2.11
C TRP A 101 19.31 8.28 2.59
N VAL A 102 18.84 8.92 3.64
CA VAL A 102 19.37 10.24 4.07
C VAL A 102 20.47 10.10 5.12
N GLN A 103 20.46 9.02 5.91
CA GLN A 103 21.46 8.79 6.96
C GLN A 103 22.47 7.69 6.61
N ASP A 104 22.37 7.09 5.42
CA ASP A 104 23.16 5.93 5.02
C ASP A 104 23.16 4.81 6.07
N LEU A 105 22.03 4.62 6.75
CA LEU A 105 21.86 3.56 7.72
C LEU A 105 22.10 2.20 7.04
N PRO A 106 22.96 1.33 7.60
CA PRO A 106 23.10 -0.04 7.11
C PRO A 106 21.77 -0.77 7.33
N ALA A 107 21.39 -1.66 6.40
CA ALA A 107 20.11 -2.36 6.47
C ALA A 107 19.95 -3.16 7.79
N GLU A 108 21.06 -3.65 8.34
CA GLU A 108 21.13 -4.36 9.62
C GLU A 108 20.75 -3.48 10.83
N ALA A 109 20.92 -2.17 10.73
CA ALA A 109 20.57 -1.24 11.81
C ALA A 109 19.08 -1.24 12.10
N LEU A 110 18.22 -1.58 11.14
CA LEU A 110 16.77 -1.66 11.32
C LEU A 110 16.37 -2.67 12.41
N TRP A 111 17.16 -3.73 12.58
CA TRP A 111 16.87 -4.82 13.51
C TRP A 111 17.64 -4.69 14.82
N GLN A 112 18.82 -4.06 14.79
CA GLN A 112 19.73 -3.98 15.93
C GLN A 112 19.54 -2.69 16.75
N GLN A 113 19.06 -1.61 16.12
CA GLN A 113 18.98 -0.30 16.78
C GLN A 113 17.60 -0.06 17.39
N ARG A 114 17.57 0.74 18.47
CA ARG A 114 16.33 1.23 19.04
C ARG A 114 15.59 2.08 18.00
N PRO A 115 14.25 2.04 17.95
CA PRO A 115 13.46 2.79 16.96
C PRO A 115 13.74 4.29 16.98
N ARG A 116 14.12 4.85 18.14
CA ARG A 116 14.54 6.26 18.27
C ARG A 116 15.77 6.61 17.41
N ASN A 117 16.69 5.66 17.21
CA ASN A 117 17.94 5.87 16.48
C ASN A 117 17.76 5.68 14.96
N LEU A 118 16.61 5.16 14.53
CA LEU A 118 16.26 5.05 13.11
C LEU A 118 15.83 6.41 12.53
N LEU A 119 15.42 7.35 13.39
CA LEU A 119 14.98 8.68 12.99
C LEU A 119 16.17 9.62 12.82
N PRO A 120 16.19 10.46 11.76
CA PRO A 120 17.25 11.43 11.58
C PRO A 120 17.31 12.40 12.77
N PRO A 121 18.51 12.85 13.16
CA PRO A 121 18.60 13.97 14.08
C PRO A 121 17.86 15.18 13.48
N TRP A 122 17.22 15.98 14.34
CA TRP A 122 16.31 17.07 13.94
C TRP A 122 16.83 17.97 12.79
N PRO A 123 18.12 18.36 12.74
CA PRO A 123 18.66 19.17 11.64
C PRO A 123 18.62 18.44 10.28
N ASN A 124 18.83 17.12 10.26
CA ASN A 124 18.77 16.33 9.03
C ASN A 124 17.34 16.05 8.58
N PHE A 125 16.37 16.04 9.51
CA PHE A 125 14.95 15.88 9.19
C PHE A 125 14.40 17.07 8.38
N MET A 126 14.98 18.25 8.54
CA MET A 126 14.59 19.50 7.84
C MET A 126 15.33 19.72 6.52
N ARG A 127 16.26 18.84 6.13
CA ARG A 127 16.86 18.88 4.79
C ARG A 127 15.78 18.61 3.77
N TRP A 128 15.75 19.37 2.67
CA TRP A 128 14.71 19.31 1.63
C TRP A 128 14.43 17.90 1.08
N GLN A 129 15.39 16.98 1.17
CA GLN A 129 15.27 15.57 0.78
C GLN A 129 14.23 14.80 1.60
N VAL A 130 14.19 14.99 2.93
CA VAL A 130 13.24 14.29 3.80
C VAL A 130 11.78 14.70 3.55
N PRO A 131 11.39 15.99 3.52
CA PRO A 131 10.03 16.38 3.23
C PRO A 131 9.62 16.07 1.79
N THR A 132 10.54 16.10 0.81
CA THR A 132 10.22 15.69 -0.56
C THR A 132 9.96 14.19 -0.66
N LEU A 133 10.80 13.35 -0.06
CA LEU A 133 10.56 11.90 0.03
C LEU A 133 9.28 11.58 0.79
N MET A 134 9.02 12.23 1.93
CA MET A 134 7.75 12.07 2.67
C MET A 134 6.54 12.46 1.82
N LEU A 135 6.64 13.58 1.09
CA LEU A 135 5.55 14.05 0.25
C LEU A 135 5.25 13.04 -0.86
N VAL A 136 6.28 12.58 -1.57
CA VAL A 136 6.13 11.66 -2.71
C VAL A 136 5.74 10.25 -2.25
N LEU A 137 6.45 9.69 -1.27
CA LEU A 137 6.28 8.28 -0.86
C LEU A 137 5.11 8.06 0.10
N ALA A 138 4.73 9.06 0.89
CA ALA A 138 3.66 8.92 1.88
C ALA A 138 2.46 9.83 1.61
N VAL A 139 2.65 11.15 1.50
CA VAL A 139 1.51 12.08 1.43
C VAL A 139 0.67 11.86 0.18
N VAL A 140 1.29 11.82 -1.00
CA VAL A 140 0.59 11.60 -2.28
C VAL A 140 -0.25 10.31 -2.28
N PRO A 141 0.31 9.11 -1.99
CA PRO A 141 -0.48 7.87 -2.00
C PRO A 141 -1.53 7.85 -0.89
N VAL A 142 -1.26 8.43 0.29
CA VAL A 142 -2.25 8.53 1.36
C VAL A 142 -3.42 9.42 0.93
N VAL A 143 -3.15 10.63 0.44
CA VAL A 143 -4.20 11.53 -0.06
C VAL A 143 -5.04 10.81 -1.11
N TRP A 144 -4.41 10.12 -2.07
CA TRP A 144 -5.11 9.31 -3.06
C TRP A 144 -6.02 8.24 -2.42
N VAL A 145 -5.53 7.48 -1.44
CA VAL A 145 -6.30 6.45 -0.72
C VAL A 145 -7.55 7.01 -0.03
N TRP A 146 -7.47 8.22 0.51
CA TRP A 146 -8.61 8.87 1.18
C TRP A 146 -9.65 9.43 0.21
N HIS A 147 -9.25 9.81 -1.00
CA HIS A 147 -10.14 10.32 -2.04
C HIS A 147 -10.81 9.20 -2.87
N VAL A 148 -10.23 7.99 -2.91
CA VAL A 148 -10.82 6.86 -3.64
C VAL A 148 -12.06 6.30 -2.93
N ALA A 149 -13.16 6.21 -3.67
CA ALA A 149 -14.38 5.53 -3.21
C ALA A 149 -14.18 4.01 -3.19
N LEU A 150 -14.40 3.40 -2.03
CA LEU A 150 -14.30 1.95 -1.84
C LEU A 150 -15.67 1.28 -2.01
N ARG A 151 -15.68 0.18 -2.80
CA ARG A 151 -16.89 -0.62 -3.01
C ARG A 151 -17.34 -1.25 -1.70
N ARG A 152 -18.64 -1.18 -1.41
CA ARG A 152 -19.25 -1.84 -0.25
C ARG A 152 -19.46 -3.32 -0.58
N LEU A 153 -18.92 -4.19 0.26
CA LEU A 153 -19.09 -5.64 0.17
C LEU A 153 -19.88 -6.14 1.38
N PRO A 154 -20.70 -7.19 1.24
CA PRO A 154 -21.29 -7.86 2.38
C PRO A 154 -20.19 -8.55 3.21
N GLY A 155 -20.41 -8.66 4.53
CA GLY A 155 -19.41 -9.19 5.49
C GLY A 155 -18.76 -10.51 5.06
N PRO A 156 -19.52 -11.55 4.66
CA PRO A 156 -18.93 -12.82 4.24
C PRO A 156 -18.04 -12.70 3.00
N ALA A 157 -18.43 -11.93 1.99
CA ALA A 157 -17.63 -11.71 0.79
C ALA A 157 -16.36 -10.91 1.10
N GLN A 158 -16.45 -9.95 2.02
CA GLN A 158 -15.30 -9.20 2.51
C GLN A 158 -14.33 -10.11 3.26
N LEU A 159 -14.82 -10.96 4.16
CA LEU A 159 -14.01 -11.93 4.89
C LEU A 159 -13.30 -12.90 3.94
N GLN A 160 -14.02 -13.45 2.95
CA GLN A 160 -13.41 -14.31 1.92
C GLN A 160 -12.30 -13.58 1.17
N SER A 161 -12.53 -12.32 0.76
CA SER A 161 -11.51 -11.53 0.07
C SER A 161 -10.29 -11.23 0.95
N ASN A 162 -10.49 -11.00 2.24
CA ASN A 162 -9.43 -10.74 3.21
C ASN A 162 -8.60 -12.01 3.46
N ILE A 163 -9.24 -13.17 3.60
CA ILE A 163 -8.53 -14.45 3.77
C ILE A 163 -7.72 -14.78 2.53
N LEU A 164 -8.32 -14.69 1.34
CA LEU A 164 -7.61 -14.94 0.08
C LEU A 164 -6.42 -13.98 -0.09
N GLY A 165 -6.61 -12.69 0.19
CA GLY A 165 -5.54 -11.71 0.16
C GLY A 165 -4.43 -12.01 1.18
N ALA A 166 -4.79 -12.45 2.39
CA ALA A 166 -3.83 -12.81 3.41
C ALA A 166 -3.02 -14.06 3.04
N VAL A 167 -3.65 -15.08 2.46
CA VAL A 167 -2.97 -16.29 1.97
C VAL A 167 -2.00 -15.94 0.83
N VAL A 168 -2.44 -15.16 -0.16
CA VAL A 168 -1.57 -14.71 -1.25
C VAL A 168 -0.40 -13.89 -0.71
N GLY A 169 -0.67 -12.96 0.21
CA GLY A 169 0.38 -12.17 0.89
C GLY A 169 1.38 -13.05 1.63
N ALA A 170 0.90 -14.05 2.37
CA ALA A 170 1.73 -15.01 3.09
C ALA A 170 2.59 -15.87 2.16
N LEU A 171 2.05 -16.31 1.01
CA LEU A 171 2.82 -17.04 0.00
C LEU A 171 3.92 -16.18 -0.61
N VAL A 172 3.60 -14.94 -0.99
CA VAL A 172 4.59 -13.99 -1.54
C VAL A 172 5.67 -13.66 -0.50
N PHE A 173 5.27 -13.47 0.76
CA PHE A 173 6.20 -13.29 1.87
C PHE A 173 7.10 -14.51 2.07
N GLY A 174 6.53 -15.72 2.09
CA GLY A 174 7.27 -16.97 2.23
C GLY A 174 8.25 -17.20 1.07
N LEU A 175 7.86 -16.86 -0.16
CA LEU A 175 8.76 -16.86 -1.32
C LEU A 175 9.92 -15.88 -1.13
N GLY A 176 9.65 -14.68 -0.64
CA GLY A 176 10.69 -13.70 -0.30
C GLY A 176 11.68 -14.24 0.74
N LEU A 177 11.18 -14.94 1.77
CA LEU A 177 12.03 -15.58 2.78
C LEU A 177 12.87 -16.72 2.20
N ALA A 178 12.27 -17.58 1.38
CA ALA A 178 12.94 -18.74 0.81
C ALA A 178 14.03 -18.36 -0.22
N LEU A 179 13.89 -17.19 -0.85
CA LEU A 179 14.84 -16.66 -1.84
C LEU A 179 15.87 -15.71 -1.23
N LEU A 180 15.82 -15.46 0.08
CA LEU A 180 16.80 -14.60 0.72
C LEU A 180 18.12 -15.35 0.86
N PRO A 181 19.25 -14.78 0.38
CA PRO A 181 20.56 -15.43 0.43
C PRO A 181 21.12 -15.53 1.85
#